data_AF-A0A7L3MP84-F1
#
_entry.id   AF-A0A7L3MP84-F1
#
_cell.length_a   1.000
_cell.length_b   1.000
_cell.length_c   1.000
_cell.angle_alpha   90.00
_cell.angle_beta   90.00
_cell.angle_gamma   90.00
#
_symmetry.space_group_name_H-M   'P 1'
#
loop_
_entity.id
_entity.type
_entity.pdbx_description
1 polymer ?
#
loop_
_entity_poly.entity_id
_entity_poly.type
_entity_poly.pdbx_seq_one_letter_code
_entity_poly.pdbx_strand_id
1 'polypeptide(L)'
;MSSVAMWRGCRRLWWAHSPPARLSRPPPTAAGSFPVGPCGRRAYAPPAERKRFYQNVSISQGEGGFEINLDHRKLKTPQAKLFTVPSEALAIAVATEWDSQKDTIKFYTMHLVS
;
A
#
# COMPACT_ATOMS: atom_id res chain seq x y z
N MET A 1 8.24 22.39 45.19
CA MET A 1 8.99 21.92 44.01
C MET A 1 8.50 20.50 43.73
N SER A 2 7.76 20.14 42.68
CA SER A 2 7.18 20.80 41.51
C SER A 2 5.99 19.91 41.12
N SER A 3 4.77 20.44 41.09
CA SER A 3 4.07 20.89 39.88
C SER A 3 3.11 19.83 39.33
N VAL A 4 1.85 19.99 39.74
CA VAL A 4 0.64 19.46 39.12
C VAL A 4 0.45 20.13 37.76
N ALA A 5 0.46 19.36 36.68
CA ALA A 5 -0.20 19.74 35.42
C ALA A 5 -1.61 19.12 35.50
N MET A 6 -2.65 19.82 35.94
CA MET A 6 -3.37 20.89 35.24
C MET A 6 -3.46 20.58 33.75
N TRP A 7 -4.68 20.34 33.27
CA TRP A 7 -5.23 20.84 32.02
C TRP A 7 -6.72 20.44 32.00
N ARG A 8 -7.56 21.36 32.46
CA ARG A 8 -8.99 21.38 32.21
C ARG A 8 -9.33 22.75 31.64
N GLY A 9 -10.00 22.74 30.49
CA GLY A 9 -10.93 23.79 30.10
C GLY A 9 -10.35 24.89 29.24
N CYS A 10 -10.82 24.95 27.99
CA CYS A 10 -11.46 26.15 27.46
C CYS A 10 -12.27 25.78 26.21
N ARG A 11 -13.58 25.60 26.40
CA ARG A 11 -14.58 25.78 25.34
C ARG A 11 -14.86 27.27 25.26
N ARG A 12 -14.83 27.88 24.06
CA ARG A 12 -15.95 28.65 23.46
C ARG A 12 -15.48 29.62 22.37
N LEU A 13 -16.27 29.59 21.30
CA LEU A 13 -16.78 30.74 20.54
C LEU A 13 -15.77 31.57 19.74
N TRP A 14 -15.73 31.29 18.44
CA TRP A 14 -16.05 32.29 17.41
C TRP A 14 -16.25 31.58 16.06
N TRP A 15 -17.42 30.93 15.92
CA TRP A 15 -17.99 30.71 14.59
C TRP A 15 -18.58 32.04 14.14
N ALA A 16 -17.71 32.88 13.58
CA ALA A 16 -18.08 34.14 12.97
C ALA A 16 -18.76 33.87 11.63
N HIS A 17 -20.01 34.32 11.56
CA HIS A 17 -20.80 34.70 10.40
C HIS A 17 -20.06 34.81 9.06
N SER A 18 -20.48 34.01 8.07
CA SER A 18 -21.10 34.51 6.84
C SER A 18 -21.49 33.34 5.92
N PRO A 19 -22.75 33.23 5.45
CA PRO A 19 -23.11 32.26 4.44
C PRO A 19 -22.50 32.67 3.10
N PRO A 20 -21.82 31.78 2.34
CA PRO A 20 -21.54 32.09 0.95
C PRO A 20 -22.86 32.11 0.18
N ALA A 21 -23.03 33.15 -0.62
CA ALA A 21 -24.19 33.44 -1.43
C ALA A 21 -24.75 32.19 -2.14
N ARG A 22 -26.08 32.04 -2.12
CA ARG A 22 -26.78 31.12 -3.01
C ARG A 22 -26.45 31.55 -4.45
N LEU A 23 -25.55 30.81 -5.10
CA LEU A 23 -25.39 30.87 -6.55
C LEU A 23 -26.72 30.42 -7.16
N SER A 24 -27.45 31.38 -7.71
CA SER A 24 -28.64 31.17 -8.53
C SER A 24 -28.30 30.18 -9.63
N ARG A 25 -28.94 29.00 -9.66
CA ARG A 25 -28.86 28.09 -10.79
C ARG A 25 -29.37 28.80 -12.05
N PRO A 26 -28.60 28.87 -13.16
CA PRO A 26 -29.16 29.30 -14.44
C PRO A 26 -30.17 28.25 -14.95
N PRO A 27 -31.18 28.65 -15.75
CA PRO A 27 -32.15 27.74 -16.34
C PRO A 27 -31.48 26.82 -17.38
N PRO A 28 -32.00 25.59 -17.59
CA PRO A 28 -31.50 24.71 -18.64
C PRO A 28 -32.03 25.18 -20.00
N THR A 29 -31.26 25.96 -20.73
CA THR A 29 -31.55 26.24 -22.15
C THR A 29 -30.69 25.38 -23.06
N ALA A 30 -31.41 24.66 -23.92
CA ALA A 30 -31.03 24.13 -25.23
C ALA A 30 -30.02 22.96 -25.29
N ALA A 31 -30.57 21.83 -25.70
CA ALA A 31 -29.87 20.71 -26.32
C ALA A 31 -28.94 21.16 -27.46
N GLY A 32 -27.74 20.60 -27.49
CA GLY A 32 -26.77 20.85 -28.56
C GLY A 32 -25.51 19.99 -28.41
N SER A 33 -25.61 18.74 -28.88
CA SER A 33 -24.50 17.92 -29.39
C SER A 33 -23.26 17.78 -28.51
N PHE A 34 -23.31 16.85 -27.54
CA PHE A 34 -22.07 16.28 -27.02
C PHE A 34 -21.35 15.53 -28.17
N PRO A 35 -20.08 15.83 -28.48
CA PRO A 35 -19.35 15.04 -29.46
C PRO A 35 -19.28 13.62 -28.92
N VAL A 36 -19.97 12.70 -29.58
CA VAL A 36 -19.82 11.27 -29.33
C VAL A 36 -18.46 10.89 -29.90
N GLY A 37 -17.40 11.21 -29.17
CA GLY A 37 -16.05 10.74 -29.46
C GLY A 37 -16.09 9.21 -29.53
N PRO A 38 -15.25 8.58 -30.38
CA PRO A 38 -15.22 7.13 -30.51
C PRO A 38 -15.09 6.55 -29.11
N CYS A 39 -16.05 5.68 -28.76
CA CYS A 39 -16.09 5.01 -27.46
C CYS A 39 -14.71 4.41 -27.23
N GLY A 40 -13.94 5.05 -26.36
CA GLY A 40 -12.52 4.77 -26.18
C GLY A 40 -12.38 3.32 -25.78
N ARG A 41 -11.89 2.49 -26.70
CA ARG A 41 -11.48 1.13 -26.42
C ARG A 41 -10.55 1.22 -25.21
N ARG A 42 -10.99 0.75 -24.03
CA ARG A 42 -10.12 0.71 -22.84
C ARG A 42 -8.93 -0.17 -23.23
N ALA A 43 -7.80 0.45 -23.52
CA ALA A 43 -6.57 -0.27 -23.76
C ALA A 43 -6.28 -1.07 -22.48
N TYR A 44 -6.09 -2.38 -22.62
CA TYR A 44 -5.64 -3.20 -21.51
C TYR A 44 -4.25 -2.70 -21.11
N ALA A 45 -4.16 -2.03 -19.96
CA ALA A 45 -2.90 -1.72 -19.33
C ALA A 45 -2.52 -2.95 -18.48
N PRO A 46 -1.41 -3.66 -18.81
CA PRO A 46 -0.97 -4.77 -17.99
C PRO A 46 -0.69 -4.28 -16.56
N PRO A 47 -0.90 -5.12 -15.54
CA PRO A 47 -0.54 -4.78 -14.18
C PRO A 47 0.94 -4.43 -14.13
N ALA A 48 1.26 -3.22 -13.66
CA ALA A 48 2.63 -2.75 -13.57
C ALA A 48 3.43 -3.69 -12.65
N GLU A 49 4.43 -4.36 -13.20
CA GLU A 49 5.37 -5.16 -12.42
C GLU A 49 6.08 -4.22 -11.42
N ARG A 50 6.19 -4.62 -10.15
CA ARG A 50 6.71 -3.75 -9.08
C ARG A 50 8.24 -3.75 -9.11
N LYS A 51 8.85 -2.56 -9.01
CA LYS A 51 10.30 -2.42 -8.82
C LYS A 51 10.76 -3.14 -7.55
N ARG A 52 11.95 -3.76 -7.57
CA ARG A 52 12.61 -4.31 -6.37
C ARG A 52 12.75 -3.20 -5.33
N PHE A 53 12.22 -3.45 -4.13
CA PHE A 53 12.16 -2.48 -3.03
C PHE A 53 13.07 -2.83 -1.85
N TYR A 54 13.80 -3.93 -1.95
CA TYR A 54 14.70 -4.45 -0.91
C TYR A 54 16.10 -4.68 -1.48
N GLN A 55 17.12 -4.57 -0.64
CA GLN A 55 18.50 -4.80 -1.05
C GLN A 55 19.00 -6.17 -0.62
N ASN A 56 18.85 -6.51 0.66
CA ASN A 56 19.38 -7.72 1.28
C ASN A 56 18.26 -8.70 1.63
N VAL A 57 18.56 -9.99 1.53
CA VAL A 57 17.69 -11.07 1.99
C VAL A 57 18.44 -11.83 3.07
N SER A 58 17.80 -12.04 4.22
CA SER A 58 18.37 -12.80 5.33
C SER A 58 17.35 -13.75 5.92
N ILE A 59 17.84 -14.76 6.63
CA ILE A 59 17.03 -15.77 7.30
C ILE A 59 17.23 -15.61 8.80
N SER A 60 16.14 -15.63 9.55
CA SER A 60 16.18 -15.60 11.02
C SER A 60 15.37 -16.75 11.58
N GLN A 61 15.86 -17.37 12.65
CA GLN A 61 15.12 -18.38 13.39
C GLN A 61 14.23 -17.71 14.42
N GLY A 62 12.94 -18.04 14.41
CA GLY A 62 11.94 -17.58 15.38
C GLY A 62 11.27 -18.74 16.10
N GLU A 63 10.30 -18.43 16.95
CA GLU A 63 9.61 -19.40 17.82
C GLU A 63 8.88 -20.51 17.03
N GLY A 64 8.43 -20.21 15.81
CA GLY A 64 7.65 -21.12 14.95
C GLY A 64 8.40 -21.69 13.75
N GLY A 65 9.72 -21.54 13.68
CA GLY A 65 10.54 -22.01 12.55
C GLY A 65 11.44 -20.90 11.97
N PHE A 66 11.68 -20.97 10.66
CA PHE A 66 12.53 -20.02 9.94
C PHE A 66 11.68 -18.95 9.26
N GLU A 67 12.12 -17.70 9.40
CA GLU A 67 11.54 -16.52 8.81
C GLU A 67 12.51 -15.92 7.79
N ILE A 68 11.96 -15.34 6.72
CA ILE A 68 12.74 -14.59 5.73
C ILE A 68 12.56 -13.10 5.99
N ASN A 69 13.67 -12.36 6.02
CA ASN A 69 13.72 -10.93 6.20
C ASN A 69 14.23 -10.27 4.93
N LEU A 70 13.46 -9.32 4.41
CA LEU A 70 13.87 -8.41 3.34
C LEU A 70 14.36 -7.13 4.00
N ASP A 71 15.66 -6.88 3.90
CA ASP A 71 16.44 -5.90 4.67
C ASP A 71 16.24 -6.08 6.18
N HIS A 72 15.25 -5.38 6.73
CA HIS A 72 14.90 -5.39 8.16
C HIS A 72 13.41 -5.65 8.39
N ARG A 73 12.69 -6.09 7.35
CA ARG A 73 11.25 -6.37 7.40
C ARG A 73 11.00 -7.86 7.20
N LYS A 74 10.28 -8.46 8.14
CA LYS A 74 9.81 -9.85 8.00
C LYS A 74 8.90 -9.98 6.79
N LEU A 75 9.13 -11.01 5.97
CA LEU A 75 8.31 -11.34 4.83
C LEU A 75 6.90 -11.71 5.29
N LYS A 76 5.90 -11.19 4.56
CA LYS A 76 4.49 -11.44 4.84
C LYS A 76 3.78 -11.98 3.61
N THR A 77 2.83 -12.86 3.86
CA THR A 77 1.88 -13.35 2.86
C THR A 77 0.91 -12.23 2.45
N PRO A 78 0.19 -12.37 1.30
CA PRO A 78 -0.84 -11.42 0.90
C PRO A 78 -1.93 -11.20 1.96
N GLN A 79 -2.16 -12.19 2.84
CA GLN A 79 -3.08 -12.11 3.97
C GLN A 79 -2.47 -11.37 5.20
N ALA A 80 -1.34 -10.69 5.02
CA ALA A 80 -0.58 -9.99 6.04
C ALA A 80 -0.06 -10.86 7.21
N LYS A 81 -0.10 -12.19 7.08
CA LYS A 81 0.48 -13.14 8.05
C LYS A 81 1.98 -13.28 7.83
N LEU A 82 2.74 -13.43 8.90
CA LEU A 82 4.18 -13.74 8.84
C LEU A 82 4.41 -15.05 8.06
N PHE A 83 5.40 -15.02 7.17
CA PHE A 83 5.81 -16.20 6.41
C PHE A 83 6.85 -16.99 7.20
N THR A 84 6.46 -18.14 7.74
CA THR A 84 7.31 -19.04 8.52
C THR A 84 7.37 -20.42 7.86
N VAL A 85 8.55 -21.02 7.78
CA VAL A 85 8.77 -22.37 7.25
C VAL A 85 9.46 -23.27 8.28
N PRO A 86 9.14 -24.57 8.35
CA PRO A 86 9.69 -25.46 9.39
C PRO A 86 11.12 -25.94 9.10
N SER A 87 11.59 -25.84 7.85
CA SER A 87 12.89 -26.36 7.41
C SER A 87 13.81 -25.22 6.97
N GLU A 88 15.07 -25.29 7.38
CA GLU A 88 16.11 -24.35 6.98
C GLU A 88 16.37 -24.39 5.47
N ALA A 89 16.41 -25.59 4.89
CA ALA A 89 16.64 -25.77 3.45
C ALA A 89 15.55 -25.09 2.61
N LEU A 90 14.29 -25.14 3.07
CA LEU A 90 13.20 -24.41 2.42
C LEU A 90 13.36 -22.90 2.58
N ALA A 91 13.79 -22.42 3.75
CA ALA A 91 14.05 -21.00 3.96
C ALA A 91 15.16 -20.48 3.04
N ILE A 92 16.24 -21.25 2.86
CA ILE A 92 17.35 -20.94 1.95
C ILE A 92 16.85 -20.88 0.50
N ALA A 93 16.06 -21.86 0.07
CA ALA A 93 15.51 -21.89 -1.28
C ALA A 93 14.62 -20.67 -1.54
N VAL A 94 13.73 -20.33 -0.59
CA VAL A 94 12.89 -19.13 -0.68
C VAL A 94 13.74 -17.86 -0.72
N ALA A 95 14.74 -17.72 0.16
CA ALA A 95 15.61 -16.56 0.18
C ALA A 95 16.37 -16.40 -1.15
N THR A 96 16.77 -17.51 -1.77
CA THR A 96 17.43 -17.54 -3.08
C THR A 96 16.48 -17.08 -4.20
N GLU A 97 15.21 -17.50 -4.19
CA GLU A 97 14.22 -17.00 -5.14
C GLU A 97 14.05 -15.48 -5.04
N TRP A 98 13.98 -14.95 -3.81
CA TRP A 98 13.89 -13.51 -3.56
C TRP A 98 15.16 -12.77 -3.99
N ASP A 99 16.35 -13.30 -3.71
CA ASP A 99 17.61 -12.65 -4.08
C ASP A 99 17.83 -12.61 -5.60
N SER A 100 17.32 -13.62 -6.32
CA SER A 100 17.42 -13.72 -7.78
C SER A 100 16.67 -12.62 -8.55
N GLN A 101 15.74 -11.91 -7.90
CA GLN A 101 14.99 -10.81 -8.51
C GLN A 101 15.90 -9.61 -8.77
N LYS A 102 15.88 -9.03 -9.97
CA LYS A 102 16.76 -7.90 -10.32
C LYS A 102 16.04 -6.56 -10.15
N ASP A 103 15.74 -5.87 -11.25
CA ASP A 103 15.12 -4.55 -11.22
C ASP A 103 13.64 -4.60 -10.81
N THR A 104 12.98 -5.71 -11.11
CA THR A 104 11.54 -5.87 -11.02
C THR A 104 11.21 -7.24 -10.42
N ILE A 105 10.22 -7.26 -9.53
CA ILE A 105 9.75 -8.46 -8.84
C ILE A 105 8.75 -9.19 -9.74
N LYS A 106 9.13 -10.40 -10.18
CA LYS A 106 8.35 -11.23 -11.10
C LYS A 106 7.78 -12.44 -10.37
N PHE A 107 6.55 -12.32 -9.87
CA PHE A 107 5.91 -13.38 -9.08
C PHE A 107 5.83 -14.74 -9.78
N TYR A 108 5.67 -14.76 -11.11
CA TYR A 108 5.64 -16.01 -11.89
C TYR A 108 6.97 -16.79 -11.90
N THR A 109 8.06 -16.18 -11.41
CA THR A 109 9.38 -16.82 -11.30
C THR A 109 9.69 -17.36 -9.90
N MET A 110 8.82 -17.08 -8.92
CA MET A 110 8.98 -17.51 -7.53
C MET A 110 7.93 -18.59 -7.24
N HIS A 111 8.32 -19.86 -7.35
CA HIS A 111 7.38 -20.98 -7.25
C HIS A 111 7.16 -21.44 -5.81
N LEU A 112 8.11 -21.14 -4.92
CA LEU A 112 8.02 -21.51 -3.51
C LEU A 112 7.20 -20.50 -2.69
N VAL A 113 6.91 -19.33 -3.26
CA VAL A 113 6.23 -18.23 -2.58
C VAL A 113 4.99 -17.83 -3.37
N SER A 114 3.84 -18.42 -3.01
CA SER A 114 2.51 -18.11 -3.57
C SER A 114 1.59 -17.45 -2.53
#